data_AF-A0A6I2RBH0-F1
#
_entry.id   AF-A0A6I2RBH0-F1
#
_cell.length_a   1.000
_cell.length_b   1.000
_cell.length_c   1.000
_cell.angle_alpha   90.00
_cell.angle_beta   90.00
_cell.angle_gamma   90.00
#
_symmetry.space_group_name_H-M   'P 1'
#
loop_
_entity.id
_entity.type
_entity.pdbx_description
1 polymer ?
#
loop_
_entity_poly.entity_id
_entity_poly.type
_entity_poly.pdbx_seq_one_letter_code
_entity_poly.pdbx_strand_id
1 'polypeptide(L)'
;MEAPIFCGSRIGFFNHELRFQYDKAGRFKYRSFWTPSFLEESIWLLAATRFRPHMELRSCIRCCLLPVLPDPDAIYRYVTSSKPLESQFIEFGILETPIRVIGRKQELYYFDHSCVYRKSKLSGEYPCRTKSVWHTTLPSCSILITAWQMAVPHFMPGMVLAECLELFKEIRYRPVDPITVNYTEMERLVQKIETPRFERFPENPDPRTVDFIRVQVDLPCYLYPTHTELAAAVRAHKPEIDKLVVEKIEGARAFRELGVPLGFFFLSECILRKNHTLEYIFELKHPSHSGAQGALQEK
;
A
#
# COMPACT_ATOMS: atom_id res chain seq x y z
N MET A 1 -21.93 18.04 2.80
CA MET A 1 -22.76 17.31 3.78
C MET A 1 -21.83 16.46 4.62
N GLU A 2 -21.69 16.74 5.92
CA GLU A 2 -20.97 15.86 6.86
C GLU A 2 -21.93 14.75 7.30
N ALA A 3 -21.83 13.59 6.64
CA ALA A 3 -22.66 12.43 6.92
C ALA A 3 -21.87 11.42 7.77
N PRO A 4 -22.42 10.94 8.90
CA PRO A 4 -21.68 10.07 9.80
C PRO A 4 -21.58 8.65 9.25
N ILE A 5 -20.41 8.03 9.36
CA ILE A 5 -20.08 6.71 8.85
C ILE A 5 -19.75 5.83 10.05
N PHE A 6 -20.39 4.66 10.14
CA PHE A 6 -20.05 3.69 11.17
C PHE A 6 -18.77 2.95 10.79
N CYS A 7 -17.77 2.99 11.67
CA CYS A 7 -16.44 2.40 11.45
C CYS A 7 -16.13 1.38 12.56
N GLY A 8 -17.07 0.46 12.81
CA GLY A 8 -16.95 -0.60 13.83
C GLY A 8 -17.22 -0.09 15.25
N SER A 9 -16.26 0.61 15.86
CA SER A 9 -16.39 1.15 17.23
C SER A 9 -16.35 2.67 17.32
N ARG A 10 -16.21 3.33 16.16
CA ARG A 10 -16.06 4.77 16.04
C ARG A 10 -17.02 5.32 15.00
N ILE A 11 -17.40 6.58 15.19
CA ILE A 11 -18.14 7.35 14.19
C ILE A 11 -17.12 8.16 13.40
N GLY A 12 -17.04 7.89 12.11
CA GLY A 12 -16.28 8.67 11.14
C GLY A 12 -17.18 9.63 10.38
N PHE A 13 -16.61 10.57 9.65
CA PHE A 13 -17.30 11.39 8.67
C PHE A 13 -16.27 11.95 7.68
N PHE A 14 -16.72 12.35 6.49
CA PHE A 14 -15.90 13.16 5.60
C PHE A 14 -16.18 14.64 5.87
N ASN A 15 -15.12 15.41 6.13
CA ASN A 15 -15.24 16.87 6.27
C ASN A 15 -15.55 17.52 4.89
N HIS A 16 -15.68 18.83 4.88
CA HIS A 16 -15.92 19.61 3.65
C HIS A 16 -14.82 19.46 2.58
N GLU A 17 -13.61 19.05 2.95
CA GLU A 17 -12.49 18.76 2.03
C GLU A 17 -12.46 17.28 1.59
N LEU A 18 -13.50 16.50 1.90
CA LEU A 18 -13.56 15.06 1.61
C LEU A 18 -12.43 14.26 2.27
N ARG A 19 -11.91 14.73 3.41
CA ARG A 19 -10.97 13.99 4.26
C ARG A 19 -11.71 13.30 5.39
N PHE A 20 -11.42 12.03 5.57
CA PHE A 20 -12.00 11.22 6.63
C PHE A 20 -11.51 11.70 7.99
N GLN A 21 -12.42 11.87 8.93
CA GLN A 21 -12.13 12.22 10.31
C GLN A 21 -13.01 11.40 11.25
N TYR A 22 -12.53 11.17 12.46
CA TYR A 22 -13.38 10.64 13.53
C TYR A 22 -14.12 11.78 14.21
N ASP A 23 -15.38 11.53 14.54
CA ASP A 23 -16.19 12.42 15.35
C ASP A 23 -15.80 12.31 16.83
N LYS A 24 -14.77 13.06 17.21
CA LYS A 24 -14.26 13.10 18.59
C LYS A 24 -15.21 13.81 19.56
N ALA A 25 -16.08 14.68 19.04
CA ALA A 25 -16.98 15.51 19.84
C ALA A 25 -18.38 14.87 20.00
N GLY A 26 -18.60 13.68 19.43
CA GLY A 26 -19.89 12.98 19.52
C GLY A 26 -21.04 13.72 18.85
N ARG A 27 -20.75 14.61 17.89
CA ARG A 27 -21.72 15.44 17.16
C ARG A 27 -22.76 14.61 16.42
N PHE A 28 -22.44 13.36 16.10
CA PHE A 28 -23.28 12.47 15.30
C PHE A 28 -23.81 11.26 16.06
N LYS A 29 -23.68 11.23 17.39
CA LYS A 29 -24.05 10.09 18.25
C LYS A 29 -25.51 9.59 18.07
N TYR A 30 -26.42 10.47 17.65
CA TYR A 30 -27.86 10.19 17.48
C TYR A 30 -28.33 10.30 16.02
N ARG A 31 -27.41 10.40 15.06
CA ARG A 31 -27.75 10.48 13.63
C ARG A 31 -27.65 9.13 12.97
N SER A 32 -28.53 8.88 12.00
CA SER A 32 -28.45 7.69 11.14
C SER A 32 -27.12 7.68 10.38
N PHE A 33 -26.47 6.52 10.37
CA PHE A 33 -25.22 6.35 9.63
C PHE A 33 -25.48 6.33 8.14
N TRP A 34 -24.67 7.08 7.42
CA TRP A 34 -24.67 7.12 5.98
C TRP A 34 -23.95 5.90 5.42
N THR A 35 -24.70 5.17 4.59
CA THR A 35 -24.24 4.07 3.77
C THR A 35 -24.59 4.40 2.32
N PRO A 36 -23.71 4.10 1.35
CA PRO A 36 -24.05 4.26 -0.05
C PRO A 36 -25.18 3.29 -0.41
N SER A 37 -26.33 3.80 -0.86
CA SER A 37 -27.53 2.99 -1.15
C SER A 37 -27.33 1.95 -2.26
N PHE A 38 -26.26 2.08 -3.02
CA PHE A 38 -25.88 1.21 -4.12
C PHE A 38 -24.85 0.13 -3.73
N LEU A 39 -24.40 0.12 -2.47
CA LEU A 39 -23.50 -0.88 -1.93
C LEU A 39 -24.20 -1.67 -0.83
N GLU A 40 -23.88 -2.95 -0.74
CA GLU A 40 -24.29 -3.75 0.42
C GLU A 40 -23.67 -3.15 1.69
N GLU A 41 -24.49 -3.01 2.73
CA GLU A 41 -24.09 -2.38 3.99
C GLU A 41 -22.88 -3.08 4.63
N SER A 42 -22.84 -4.41 4.56
CA SER A 42 -21.75 -5.24 5.07
C SER A 42 -20.39 -4.92 4.42
N ILE A 43 -20.37 -4.69 3.12
CA ILE A 43 -19.17 -4.36 2.32
C ILE A 43 -18.69 -2.96 2.66
N TRP A 44 -19.61 -2.00 2.74
CA TRP A 44 -19.29 -0.63 3.13
C TRP A 44 -18.74 -0.55 4.55
N LEU A 45 -19.34 -1.28 5.49
CA LEU A 45 -18.86 -1.40 6.87
C LEU A 45 -17.44 -1.98 6.92
N LEU A 46 -17.19 -3.08 6.21
CA LEU A 46 -15.87 -3.70 6.14
C LEU A 46 -14.82 -2.74 5.59
N ALA A 47 -15.14 -1.97 4.55
CA ALA A 47 -14.26 -0.94 4.01
C ALA A 47 -14.03 0.21 5.01
N ALA A 48 -15.10 0.71 5.64
CA ALA A 48 -15.06 1.85 6.54
C ALA A 48 -14.22 1.58 7.80
N THR A 49 -14.16 0.34 8.30
CA THR A 49 -13.26 -0.03 9.41
C THR A 49 -11.79 0.22 9.13
N ARG A 50 -11.40 0.27 7.84
CA ARG A 50 -10.01 0.48 7.41
C ARG A 50 -9.68 1.94 7.11
N PHE A 51 -10.65 2.86 7.18
CA PHE A 51 -10.41 4.28 6.94
C PHE A 51 -9.56 4.88 8.05
N ARG A 52 -8.53 5.65 7.67
CA ARG A 52 -7.65 6.35 8.59
C ARG A 52 -7.91 7.86 8.56
N PRO A 53 -7.75 8.58 9.68
CA PRO A 53 -7.87 10.03 9.71
C PRO A 53 -7.04 10.69 8.61
N HIS A 54 -7.58 11.74 8.02
CA HIS A 54 -7.01 12.53 6.93
C HIS A 54 -6.88 11.80 5.58
N MET A 55 -7.26 10.51 5.49
CA MET A 55 -7.41 9.86 4.19
C MET A 55 -8.50 10.58 3.39
N GLU A 56 -8.15 10.97 2.17
CA GLU A 56 -9.12 11.49 1.22
C GLU A 56 -10.11 10.38 0.85
N LEU A 57 -11.37 10.74 0.59
CA LEU A 57 -12.42 9.83 0.14
C LEU A 57 -11.94 8.93 -1.01
N ARG A 58 -11.16 9.49 -1.94
CA ARG A 58 -10.51 8.76 -3.04
C ARG A 58 -9.57 7.66 -2.55
N SER A 59 -8.76 7.95 -1.54
CA SER A 59 -7.85 6.97 -0.94
C SER A 59 -8.60 5.91 -0.14
N CYS A 60 -9.68 6.28 0.54
CA CYS A 60 -10.58 5.34 1.21
C CYS A 60 -11.22 4.36 0.22
N ILE A 61 -11.75 4.85 -0.91
CA ILE A 61 -12.31 4.01 -1.96
C ILE A 61 -11.23 3.07 -2.52
N ARG A 62 -10.07 3.62 -2.88
CA ARG A 62 -8.98 2.86 -3.51
C ARG A 62 -8.39 1.78 -2.60
N CYS A 63 -8.06 2.14 -1.36
CA CYS A 63 -7.27 1.28 -0.48
C CYS A 63 -8.14 0.38 0.41
N CYS A 64 -9.42 0.70 0.57
CA CYS A 64 -10.25 0.03 1.57
C CYS A 64 -11.53 -0.56 0.99
N LEU A 65 -12.14 0.08 -0.02
CA LEU A 65 -13.39 -0.39 -0.64
C LEU A 65 -13.15 -1.28 -1.87
N LEU A 66 -12.31 -0.87 -2.83
CA LEU A 66 -11.99 -1.69 -4.01
C LEU A 66 -11.50 -3.10 -3.67
N PRO A 67 -10.65 -3.32 -2.63
CA PRO A 67 -10.15 -4.65 -2.30
C PRO A 67 -11.19 -5.61 -1.70
N VAL A 68 -12.34 -5.10 -1.23
CA VAL A 68 -13.37 -5.91 -0.56
C VAL A 68 -14.64 -6.03 -1.39
N LEU A 69 -14.66 -5.45 -2.59
CA LEU A 69 -15.80 -5.57 -3.48
C LEU A 69 -15.75 -6.92 -4.20
N PRO A 70 -16.87 -7.68 -4.19
CA PRO A 70 -16.98 -8.92 -4.97
C PRO A 70 -16.89 -8.64 -6.47
N ASP A 71 -17.34 -7.46 -6.89
CA ASP A 71 -17.18 -6.95 -8.24
C ASP A 71 -16.71 -5.49 -8.19
N PRO A 72 -15.41 -5.22 -8.36
CA PRO A 72 -14.86 -3.86 -8.37
C PRO A 72 -15.42 -3.00 -9.52
N ASP A 73 -15.98 -3.61 -10.58
CA ASP A 73 -16.69 -2.89 -11.64
C ASP A 73 -18.07 -2.40 -11.24
N ALA A 74 -18.65 -2.97 -10.19
CA ALA A 74 -19.92 -2.50 -9.67
C ALA A 74 -19.82 -1.03 -9.25
N ILE A 75 -18.71 -0.56 -8.67
CA ILE A 75 -18.51 0.88 -8.39
C ILE A 75 -18.66 1.72 -9.65
N TYR A 76 -18.11 1.30 -10.80
CA TYR A 76 -18.26 2.05 -12.05
C TYR A 76 -19.71 1.99 -12.54
N ARG A 77 -20.40 0.84 -12.42
CA ARG A 77 -21.84 0.76 -12.70
C ARG A 77 -22.66 1.70 -11.82
N TYR A 78 -22.25 1.94 -10.58
CA TYR A 78 -23.00 2.79 -9.64
C TYR A 78 -22.62 4.27 -9.70
N VAL A 79 -21.37 4.61 -10.06
CA VAL A 79 -20.90 6.00 -10.23
C VAL A 79 -21.24 6.55 -11.62
N THR A 80 -21.37 5.68 -12.63
CA THR A 80 -21.56 6.06 -14.04
C THR A 80 -22.66 5.23 -14.71
N SER A 81 -23.82 5.09 -14.06
CA SER A 81 -24.86 4.10 -14.38
C SER A 81 -25.61 4.26 -15.72
N SER A 82 -25.05 4.90 -16.74
CA SER A 82 -25.71 5.02 -18.05
C SER A 82 -24.80 4.90 -19.27
N LYS A 83 -23.46 4.84 -19.14
CA LYS A 83 -22.55 4.88 -20.31
C LYS A 83 -21.69 3.62 -20.42
N PRO A 84 -21.58 3.00 -21.63
CA PRO A 84 -20.63 1.92 -21.89
C PRO A 84 -19.19 2.30 -21.52
N LEU A 85 -18.39 1.34 -21.06
CA LEU A 85 -17.00 1.55 -20.64
C LEU A 85 -16.14 2.19 -21.74
N GLU A 86 -16.38 1.79 -22.98
CA GLU A 86 -15.74 2.37 -24.17
C GLU A 86 -15.97 3.88 -24.28
N SER A 87 -17.24 4.32 -24.14
CA SER A 87 -17.59 5.74 -24.17
C SER A 87 -16.92 6.52 -23.04
N GLN A 88 -16.75 5.92 -21.86
CA GLN A 88 -16.06 6.55 -20.74
C GLN A 88 -14.57 6.72 -21.03
N PHE A 89 -13.91 5.71 -21.61
CA PHE A 89 -12.50 5.78 -21.97
C PHE A 89 -12.24 6.85 -23.04
N ILE A 90 -13.17 7.00 -24.00
CA ILE A 90 -13.15 8.09 -24.99
C ILE A 90 -13.34 9.45 -24.31
N GLU A 91 -14.31 9.61 -23.41
CA GLU A 91 -14.53 10.84 -22.63
C GLU A 91 -13.32 11.22 -21.77
N PHE A 92 -12.58 10.22 -21.29
CA PHE A 92 -11.33 10.39 -20.56
C PHE A 92 -10.12 10.67 -21.47
N GLY A 93 -10.34 10.85 -22.78
CA GLY A 93 -9.31 11.29 -23.73
C GLY A 93 -8.32 10.21 -24.13
N ILE A 94 -8.75 8.94 -24.23
CA ILE A 94 -7.84 7.84 -24.60
C ILE A 94 -7.35 7.92 -26.06
N LEU A 95 -8.15 8.49 -26.96
CA LEU A 95 -7.83 8.58 -28.37
C LEU A 95 -6.67 9.56 -28.62
N GLU A 96 -5.79 9.21 -29.55
CA GLU A 96 -4.58 9.96 -29.93
C GLU A 96 -3.61 10.26 -28.77
N THR A 97 -3.84 9.64 -27.61
CA THR A 97 -3.00 9.79 -26.43
C THR A 97 -2.05 8.60 -26.30
N PRO A 98 -0.77 8.80 -25.94
CA PRO A 98 0.17 7.70 -25.71
C PRO A 98 -0.33 6.70 -24.67
N ILE A 99 -0.42 5.41 -25.02
CA ILE A 99 -0.83 4.31 -24.13
C ILE A 99 0.36 3.45 -23.73
N ARG A 100 1.32 3.27 -24.63
CA ARG A 100 2.57 2.56 -24.37
C ARG A 100 3.68 3.19 -25.18
N VAL A 101 4.84 3.37 -24.56
CA VAL A 101 6.05 3.91 -25.20
C VAL A 101 7.20 2.96 -24.92
N ILE A 102 7.89 2.50 -25.98
CA ILE A 102 9.07 1.65 -25.87
C ILE A 102 10.26 2.42 -26.44
N GLY A 103 10.95 3.18 -25.57
CA GLY A 103 12.03 4.08 -25.97
C GLY A 103 13.18 3.39 -26.71
N ARG A 104 13.60 2.19 -26.28
CA ARG A 104 14.67 1.42 -26.95
C ARG A 104 14.36 1.08 -28.41
N LYS A 105 13.07 0.88 -28.74
CA LYS A 105 12.62 0.52 -30.09
C LYS A 105 12.05 1.71 -30.86
N GLN A 106 11.97 2.89 -30.24
CA GLN A 106 11.32 4.09 -30.79
C GLN A 106 9.86 3.79 -31.22
N GLU A 107 9.13 3.03 -30.39
CA GLU A 107 7.74 2.63 -30.68
C GLU A 107 6.75 3.38 -29.77
N LEU A 108 5.71 3.95 -30.38
CA LEU A 108 4.58 4.58 -29.72
C LEU A 108 3.31 3.80 -30.06
N TYR A 109 2.50 3.51 -29.04
CA TYR A 109 1.21 2.87 -29.20
C TYR A 109 0.10 3.73 -28.61
N TYR A 110 -1.03 3.81 -29.31
CA TYR A 110 -2.18 4.67 -29.01
C TYR A 110 -3.43 4.13 -29.73
N PHE A 111 -4.62 4.60 -29.37
CA PHE A 111 -5.83 4.39 -30.19
C PHE A 111 -6.01 5.55 -31.15
N ASP A 112 -6.24 5.29 -32.43
CA ASP A 112 -6.59 6.34 -33.38
C ASP A 112 -8.04 6.83 -33.20
N HIS A 113 -8.44 7.87 -33.92
CA HIS A 113 -9.81 8.40 -33.90
C HIS A 113 -10.89 7.35 -34.24
N SER A 114 -10.54 6.27 -34.93
CA SER A 114 -11.44 5.15 -35.25
C SER A 114 -11.45 4.08 -34.16
N CYS A 115 -10.89 4.37 -32.98
CA CYS A 115 -10.77 3.45 -31.86
C CYS A 115 -9.90 2.21 -32.17
N VAL A 116 -9.02 2.28 -33.17
CA VAL A 116 -8.11 1.17 -33.52
C VAL A 116 -6.77 1.37 -32.83
N TYR A 117 -6.26 0.32 -32.18
CA TYR A 117 -4.94 0.33 -31.56
C TYR A 117 -3.87 0.36 -32.64
N ARG A 118 -3.05 1.41 -32.67
CA ARG A 118 -2.00 1.65 -33.67
C ARG A 118 -0.62 1.63 -33.05
N LYS A 119 0.35 1.34 -33.92
CA LYS A 119 1.78 1.49 -33.66
C LYS A 119 2.34 2.52 -34.61
N SER A 120 3.10 3.49 -34.09
CA SER A 120 3.84 4.47 -34.88
C SER A 120 5.30 4.54 -34.42
N LYS A 121 6.17 5.08 -35.27
CA LYS A 121 7.55 5.42 -34.89
C LYS A 121 7.55 6.70 -34.07
N LEU A 122 8.35 6.75 -33.01
CA LEU A 122 8.66 8.00 -32.32
C LEU A 122 9.37 8.94 -33.31
N SER A 123 8.78 10.10 -33.61
CA SER A 123 9.40 11.14 -34.45
C SER A 123 10.18 12.18 -33.63
N GLY A 124 11.52 12.15 -33.66
CA GLY A 124 12.42 13.18 -33.07
C GLY A 124 13.51 12.61 -32.15
N GLU A 125 14.54 13.40 -31.81
CA GLU A 125 15.47 13.08 -30.72
C GLU A 125 14.70 13.14 -29.39
N TYR A 126 14.26 11.97 -28.94
CA TYR A 126 13.38 11.84 -27.77
C TYR A 126 14.21 11.71 -26.49
N PRO A 127 14.16 12.69 -25.55
CA PRO A 127 14.81 12.53 -24.26
C PRO A 127 14.01 11.48 -23.48
N CYS A 128 14.66 10.38 -23.16
CA CYS A 128 14.17 9.37 -22.24
C CYS A 128 13.92 10.01 -20.87
N ARG A 129 12.69 10.49 -20.60
CA ARG A 129 12.01 10.49 -19.29
C ARG A 129 10.62 11.13 -19.44
N THR A 130 9.60 10.29 -19.26
CA THR A 130 8.21 10.67 -18.93
C THR A 130 7.49 11.63 -19.89
N LYS A 131 7.08 11.13 -21.07
CA LYS A 131 5.76 11.55 -21.58
C LYS A 131 4.70 10.84 -20.73
N SER A 132 3.76 11.60 -20.18
CA SER A 132 2.64 11.07 -19.41
C SER A 132 1.81 10.15 -20.30
N VAL A 133 1.83 8.85 -19.98
CA VAL A 133 0.97 7.86 -20.62
C VAL A 133 -0.48 8.15 -20.19
N TRP A 134 -1.48 7.88 -21.02
CA TRP A 134 -2.90 8.18 -20.77
C TRP A 134 -3.36 7.86 -19.32
N HIS A 135 -2.95 6.72 -18.77
CA HIS A 135 -3.32 6.32 -17.41
C HIS A 135 -2.68 7.17 -16.28
N THR A 136 -1.61 7.90 -16.57
CA THR A 136 -0.92 8.78 -15.62
C THR A 136 -1.60 10.14 -15.45
N THR A 137 -2.45 10.54 -16.40
CA THR A 137 -3.24 11.78 -16.36
C THR A 137 -4.64 11.57 -15.79
N LEU A 138 -5.06 10.33 -15.55
CA LEU A 138 -6.38 10.03 -15.01
C LEU A 138 -6.43 10.25 -13.50
N PRO A 139 -7.59 10.70 -12.96
CA PRO A 139 -7.84 10.63 -11.54
C PRO A 139 -7.64 9.21 -11.02
N SER A 140 -7.03 9.07 -9.84
CA SER A 140 -6.63 7.81 -9.21
C SER A 140 -7.76 6.81 -8.91
N CYS A 141 -9.01 7.15 -9.24
CA CYS A 141 -10.21 6.35 -9.05
C CYS A 141 -10.92 5.97 -10.36
N SER A 142 -10.38 6.35 -11.53
CA SER A 142 -11.06 6.17 -12.83
C SER A 142 -10.76 4.82 -13.51
N ILE A 143 -9.64 4.18 -13.19
CA ILE A 143 -9.28 2.83 -13.67
C ILE A 143 -8.39 2.11 -12.65
N LEU A 144 -8.43 0.76 -12.63
CA LEU A 144 -7.44 -0.04 -11.92
C LEU A 144 -6.12 -0.05 -12.71
N ILE A 145 -5.21 0.88 -12.39
CA ILE A 145 -3.97 1.13 -13.15
C ILE A 145 -3.11 -0.13 -13.28
N THR A 146 -3.03 -0.97 -12.25
CA THR A 146 -2.25 -2.22 -12.29
C THR A 146 -2.78 -3.21 -13.32
N ALA A 147 -4.09 -3.46 -13.35
CA ALA A 147 -4.72 -4.31 -14.36
C ALA A 147 -4.57 -3.70 -15.77
N TRP A 148 -4.67 -2.38 -15.90
CA TRP A 148 -4.43 -1.70 -17.18
C TRP A 148 -2.99 -1.90 -17.67
N GLN A 149 -2.00 -1.72 -16.79
CA GLN A 149 -0.59 -1.94 -17.09
C GLN A 149 -0.28 -3.40 -17.44
N MET A 150 -1.02 -4.35 -16.87
CA MET A 150 -0.92 -5.77 -17.24
C MET A 150 -1.62 -6.07 -18.58
N ALA A 151 -2.71 -5.38 -18.91
CA ALA A 151 -3.48 -5.59 -20.13
C ALA A 151 -2.84 -5.00 -21.38
N VAL A 152 -2.33 -3.77 -21.29
CA VAL A 152 -1.71 -3.06 -22.41
C VAL A 152 -0.64 -3.86 -23.17
N PRO A 153 0.23 -4.65 -22.51
CA PRO A 153 1.18 -5.54 -23.19
C PRO A 153 0.55 -6.57 -24.14
N HIS A 154 -0.70 -6.97 -23.92
CA HIS A 154 -1.42 -7.95 -24.74
C HIS A 154 -2.17 -7.33 -25.92
N PHE A 155 -2.24 -6.00 -26.01
CA PHE A 155 -2.90 -5.34 -27.13
C PHE A 155 -2.03 -5.45 -28.39
N MET A 156 -2.67 -5.81 -29.49
CA MET A 156 -2.01 -5.93 -30.80
C MET A 156 -2.45 -4.81 -31.73
N PRO A 157 -1.55 -4.21 -32.54
CA PRO A 157 -1.95 -3.23 -33.53
C PRO A 157 -3.02 -3.80 -34.47
N GLY A 158 -4.10 -3.06 -34.67
CA GLY A 158 -5.27 -3.49 -35.46
C GLY A 158 -6.49 -3.89 -34.62
N MET A 159 -6.32 -4.16 -33.32
CA MET A 159 -7.45 -4.40 -32.41
C MET A 159 -8.28 -3.13 -32.19
N VAL A 160 -9.59 -3.26 -32.03
CA VAL A 160 -10.45 -2.13 -31.66
C VAL A 160 -10.52 -1.95 -30.15
N LEU A 161 -10.85 -0.74 -29.68
CA LEU A 161 -10.92 -0.39 -28.26
C LEU A 161 -11.81 -1.37 -27.47
N ALA A 162 -12.99 -1.73 -28.00
CA ALA A 162 -13.87 -2.71 -27.39
C ALA A 162 -13.17 -4.06 -27.11
N GLU A 163 -12.43 -4.62 -28.09
CA GLU A 163 -11.69 -5.88 -27.93
C GLU A 163 -10.55 -5.75 -26.91
N CYS A 164 -9.82 -4.62 -26.92
CA CYS A 164 -8.82 -4.33 -25.90
C CYS A 164 -9.43 -4.19 -24.51
N LEU A 165 -10.64 -3.64 -24.40
CA LEU A 165 -11.37 -3.54 -23.14
C LEU A 165 -11.87 -4.90 -22.65
N GLU A 166 -12.21 -5.83 -23.54
CA GLU A 166 -12.47 -7.23 -23.15
C GLU A 166 -11.19 -7.89 -22.61
N LEU A 167 -10.02 -7.71 -23.24
CA LEU A 167 -8.75 -8.19 -22.68
C LEU A 167 -8.43 -7.54 -21.32
N PHE A 168 -8.70 -6.25 -21.18
CA PHE A 168 -8.54 -5.55 -19.91
C PHE A 168 -9.46 -6.11 -18.83
N LYS A 169 -10.73 -6.38 -19.17
CA LYS A 169 -11.68 -7.08 -18.30
C LYS A 169 -11.14 -8.46 -17.96
N GLU A 170 -10.74 -9.28 -18.92
CA GLU A 170 -10.21 -10.62 -18.69
C GLU A 170 -8.96 -10.63 -17.79
N ILE A 171 -8.04 -9.67 -17.94
CA ILE A 171 -6.83 -9.60 -17.11
C ILE A 171 -7.14 -9.08 -15.70
N ARG A 172 -8.16 -8.23 -15.57
CA ARG A 172 -8.72 -7.81 -14.29
C ARG A 172 -9.54 -8.92 -13.62
N TYR A 173 -10.22 -9.75 -14.41
CA TYR A 173 -11.07 -10.86 -14.00
C TYR A 173 -10.34 -12.19 -13.97
N ARG A 174 -9.07 -12.25 -14.40
CA ARG A 174 -8.20 -13.35 -14.03
C ARG A 174 -8.34 -13.40 -12.53
N PRO A 175 -8.83 -14.52 -11.97
CA PRO A 175 -8.56 -14.76 -10.58
C PRO A 175 -7.05 -14.57 -10.51
N VAL A 176 -6.59 -13.53 -9.81
CA VAL A 176 -5.47 -13.81 -8.95
C VAL A 176 -6.03 -14.97 -8.16
N ASP A 177 -5.62 -16.21 -8.48
CA ASP A 177 -6.00 -17.39 -7.72
C ASP A 177 -6.03 -16.90 -6.29
N PRO A 178 -7.20 -16.87 -5.62
CA PRO A 178 -7.38 -16.09 -4.41
C PRO A 178 -6.24 -16.50 -3.53
N ILE A 179 -5.22 -15.66 -3.37
CA ILE A 179 -3.86 -16.17 -3.12
C ILE A 179 -3.96 -17.16 -1.98
N THR A 180 -4.00 -18.45 -2.32
CA THR A 180 -3.85 -19.54 -1.40
C THR A 180 -2.35 -19.79 -1.35
N VAL A 181 -1.56 -18.71 -1.36
CA VAL A 181 -0.43 -18.69 -0.46
C VAL A 181 -1.10 -18.82 0.91
N ASN A 182 -1.13 -20.05 1.39
CA ASN A 182 -1.23 -20.33 2.80
C ASN A 182 0.01 -19.71 3.42
N TYR A 183 -0.01 -18.37 3.54
CA TYR A 183 0.97 -17.64 4.30
C TYR A 183 0.90 -18.27 5.68
N THR A 184 2.05 -18.76 6.12
CA THR A 184 2.25 -19.23 7.48
C THR A 184 1.79 -18.14 8.45
N GLU A 185 1.46 -18.52 9.69
CA GLU A 185 1.08 -17.54 10.72
C GLU A 185 2.14 -16.44 10.85
N MET A 186 3.42 -16.81 10.69
CA MET A 186 4.57 -15.92 10.63
C MET A 186 4.50 -14.91 9.47
N GLU A 187 4.30 -15.37 8.23
CA GLU A 187 4.22 -14.48 7.06
C GLU A 187 3.01 -13.55 7.09
N ARG A 188 1.94 -13.94 7.80
CA ARG A 188 0.78 -13.07 8.05
C ARG A 188 1.04 -12.07 9.19
N LEU A 189 1.87 -12.46 10.16
CA LEU A 189 2.20 -11.66 11.34
C LEU A 189 3.17 -10.52 11.02
N VAL A 190 4.13 -10.70 10.10
CA VAL A 190 5.07 -9.64 9.69
C VAL A 190 4.67 -9.07 8.34
N GLN A 191 4.03 -7.90 8.35
CA GLN A 191 3.57 -7.26 7.13
C GLN A 191 4.69 -6.55 6.38
N LYS A 192 5.60 -5.94 7.14
CA LYS A 192 6.72 -5.18 6.61
C LYS A 192 7.80 -5.03 7.68
N ILE A 193 9.06 -5.15 7.27
CA ILE A 193 10.20 -4.67 8.04
C ILE A 193 10.70 -3.40 7.36
N GLU A 194 10.59 -2.28 8.07
CA GLU A 194 11.02 -0.98 7.58
C GLU A 194 12.52 -0.94 7.32
N THR A 195 12.95 0.09 6.57
CA THR A 195 14.38 0.31 6.36
C THR A 195 15.05 0.64 7.69
N PRO A 196 16.14 -0.04 8.09
CA PRO A 196 16.87 0.27 9.31
C PRO A 196 17.32 1.71 9.34
N ARG A 197 17.15 2.36 10.49
CA ARG A 197 17.65 3.72 10.75
C ARG A 197 18.94 3.61 11.53
N PHE A 198 19.99 4.22 11.00
CA PHE A 198 21.30 4.30 11.62
C PHE A 198 21.41 5.66 12.28
N GLU A 199 21.39 5.65 13.61
CA GLU A 199 21.24 6.84 14.42
C GLU A 199 22.47 6.99 15.34
N ARG A 200 22.67 8.22 15.85
CA ARG A 200 23.80 8.61 16.69
C ARG A 200 23.29 9.32 17.93
N PHE A 201 24.06 9.24 19.01
CA PHE A 201 23.85 10.11 20.15
C PHE A 201 24.02 11.57 19.70
N PRO A 202 23.21 12.51 20.23
CA PRO A 202 23.40 13.94 19.99
C PRO A 202 24.84 14.42 20.29
N GLU A 203 25.50 13.76 21.25
CA GLU A 203 26.86 14.02 21.70
C GLU A 203 27.94 13.44 20.77
N ASN A 204 27.58 12.62 19.76
CA ASN A 204 28.51 12.04 18.80
C ASN A 204 28.51 12.84 17.47
N PRO A 205 29.52 13.70 17.23
CA PRO A 205 29.52 14.57 16.07
C PRO A 205 30.04 13.92 14.78
N ASP A 206 30.65 12.72 14.83
CA ASP A 206 31.22 12.10 13.61
C ASP A 206 30.10 11.57 12.71
N PRO A 207 29.95 12.08 11.48
CA PRO A 207 28.90 11.62 10.58
C PRO A 207 29.07 10.18 10.08
N ARG A 208 30.22 9.54 10.34
CA ARG A 208 30.60 8.20 9.87
C ARG A 208 30.38 7.11 10.92
N THR A 209 29.97 7.47 12.13
CA THR A 209 29.69 6.53 13.22
C THR A 209 28.19 6.24 13.33
N VAL A 210 27.88 5.14 13.98
CA VAL A 210 26.52 4.71 14.32
C VAL A 210 26.55 4.20 15.76
N ASP A 211 25.67 4.74 16.59
CA ASP A 211 25.56 4.36 18.00
C ASP A 211 24.38 3.40 18.21
N PHE A 212 23.28 3.61 17.48
CA PHE A 212 22.11 2.73 17.53
C PHE A 212 21.49 2.46 16.16
N ILE A 213 20.95 1.26 16.01
CA ILE A 213 20.21 0.83 14.82
C ILE A 213 18.76 0.60 15.25
N ARG A 214 17.84 1.37 14.70
CA ARG A 214 16.40 1.24 14.95
C ARG A 214 15.73 0.55 13.77
N VAL A 215 14.98 -0.51 14.04
CA VAL A 215 14.18 -1.23 13.04
C VAL A 215 12.74 -1.31 13.51
N GLN A 216 11.81 -1.03 12.61
CA GLN A 216 10.38 -1.13 12.88
C GLN A 216 9.77 -2.26 12.05
N VAL A 217 9.01 -3.11 12.72
CA VAL A 217 8.29 -4.22 12.11
C VAL A 217 6.80 -3.91 12.23
N ASP A 218 6.13 -3.79 11.09
CA ASP A 218 4.69 -3.56 11.04
C ASP A 218 3.92 -4.87 11.17
N LEU A 219 2.97 -4.90 12.10
CA LEU A 219 2.16 -6.05 12.45
C LEU A 219 0.68 -5.83 12.08
N PRO A 220 -0.07 -6.90 11.81
CA PRO A 220 -1.47 -6.81 11.39
C PRO A 220 -2.37 -6.34 12.52
N CYS A 221 -2.96 -5.15 12.34
CA CYS A 221 -4.01 -4.66 13.23
C CYS A 221 -5.38 -5.33 13.03
N TYR A 222 -5.53 -6.16 11.98
CA TYR A 222 -6.80 -6.80 11.61
C TYR A 222 -6.89 -8.29 11.98
N LEU A 223 -5.75 -8.95 12.26
CA LEU A 223 -5.75 -10.38 12.63
C LEU A 223 -5.88 -10.60 14.14
N TYR A 224 -5.49 -9.61 14.94
CA TYR A 224 -5.50 -9.69 16.39
C TYR A 224 -6.38 -8.56 16.95
N PRO A 225 -7.62 -8.88 17.37
CA PRO A 225 -8.56 -7.92 17.94
C PRO A 225 -8.03 -7.17 19.16
N THR A 226 -7.12 -7.78 19.94
CA THR A 226 -6.56 -7.19 21.15
C THR A 226 -5.03 -7.12 21.12
N HIS A 227 -4.47 -6.12 21.82
CA HIS A 227 -3.02 -5.97 21.98
C HIS A 227 -2.40 -7.17 22.72
N THR A 228 -3.14 -7.79 23.63
CA THR A 228 -2.70 -8.98 24.38
C THR A 228 -2.54 -10.19 23.45
N GLU A 229 -3.50 -10.40 22.54
CA GLU A 229 -3.43 -11.46 21.53
C GLU A 229 -2.28 -11.21 20.54
N LEU A 230 -2.11 -9.97 20.07
CA LEU A 230 -0.97 -9.63 19.22
C LEU A 230 0.35 -9.89 19.94
N ALA A 231 0.47 -9.49 21.21
CA ALA A 231 1.67 -9.72 22.00
C ALA A 231 1.96 -11.21 22.19
N ALA A 232 0.94 -12.05 22.35
CA ALA A 232 1.08 -13.50 22.43
C ALA A 232 1.61 -14.09 21.11
N ALA A 233 1.04 -13.67 19.97
CA ALA A 233 1.49 -14.10 18.65
C ALA A 233 2.94 -13.67 18.36
N VAL A 234 3.30 -12.42 18.70
CA VAL A 234 4.68 -11.93 18.58
C VAL A 234 5.64 -12.76 19.43
N ARG A 235 5.26 -13.12 20.66
CA ARG A 235 6.10 -13.97 21.52
C ARG A 235 6.26 -15.39 20.96
N ALA A 236 5.19 -15.97 20.40
CA ALA A 236 5.24 -17.30 19.81
C ALA A 236 6.20 -17.38 18.62
N HIS A 237 6.27 -16.34 17.80
CA HIS A 237 7.12 -16.29 16.60
C HIS A 237 8.39 -15.44 16.77
N LYS A 238 8.75 -15.07 18.00
CA LYS A 238 9.85 -14.13 18.27
C LYS A 238 11.18 -14.53 17.62
N PRO A 239 11.65 -15.79 17.67
CA PRO A 239 12.93 -16.18 17.06
C PRO A 239 12.96 -15.99 15.54
N GLU A 240 11.85 -16.22 14.86
CA GLU A 240 11.74 -16.06 13.41
C GLU A 240 11.71 -14.57 13.03
N ILE A 241 10.97 -13.75 13.78
CA ILE A 241 10.97 -12.29 13.61
C ILE A 241 12.38 -11.72 13.80
N ASP A 242 13.10 -12.19 14.82
CA ASP A 242 14.48 -11.77 15.11
C ASP A 242 15.41 -12.05 13.95
N LYS A 243 15.30 -13.25 13.37
CA LYS A 243 16.08 -13.64 12.20
C LYS A 243 15.81 -12.71 11.01
N LEU A 244 14.53 -12.42 10.71
CA LEU A 244 14.17 -11.53 9.59
C LEU A 244 14.68 -10.09 9.80
N VAL A 245 14.66 -9.60 11.04
CA VAL A 245 15.20 -8.27 11.38
C VAL A 245 16.72 -8.23 11.19
N VAL A 246 17.43 -9.25 11.66
CA VAL A 246 18.89 -9.37 11.48
C VAL A 246 19.25 -9.41 10.00
N GLU A 247 18.59 -10.26 9.21
CA GLU A 247 18.80 -10.36 7.76
C GLU A 247 18.54 -9.02 7.06
N LYS A 248 17.53 -8.26 7.51
CA LYS A 248 17.23 -6.92 6.98
C LYS A 248 18.35 -5.92 7.25
N ILE A 249 18.94 -5.94 8.45
CA ILE A 249 20.05 -5.06 8.83
C ILE A 249 21.30 -5.42 8.02
N GLU A 250 21.68 -6.69 7.98
CA GLU A 250 22.86 -7.17 7.22
C GLU A 250 22.71 -6.98 5.71
N GLY A 251 21.48 -7.00 5.21
CA GLY A 251 21.12 -6.69 3.83
C GLY A 251 21.19 -5.20 3.49
N ALA A 252 21.13 -4.31 4.48
CA ALA A 252 21.07 -2.87 4.25
C ALA A 252 22.41 -2.33 3.73
N ARG A 253 22.38 -1.63 2.59
CA ARG A 253 23.57 -1.03 1.98
C ARG A 253 24.33 -0.13 2.97
N ALA A 254 23.62 0.72 3.69
CA ALA A 254 24.21 1.63 4.67
C ALA A 254 24.95 0.88 5.79
N PHE A 255 24.46 -0.29 6.21
CA PHE A 255 25.16 -1.12 7.20
C PHE A 255 26.40 -1.78 6.61
N ARG A 256 26.30 -2.32 5.38
CA ARG A 256 27.44 -2.94 4.68
C ARG A 256 28.58 -1.95 4.44
N GLU A 257 28.26 -0.68 4.17
CA GLU A 257 29.25 0.39 3.99
C GLU A 257 30.03 0.72 5.28
N LEU A 258 29.51 0.38 6.47
CA LEU A 258 30.25 0.52 7.74
C LEU A 258 31.35 -0.53 7.90
N GLY A 259 31.26 -1.67 7.19
CA GLY A 259 32.26 -2.74 7.25
C GLY A 259 32.35 -3.47 8.60
N VAL A 260 31.36 -3.30 9.49
CA VAL A 260 31.32 -3.93 10.82
C VAL A 260 30.27 -5.05 10.88
N PRO A 261 30.57 -6.19 11.52
CA PRO A 261 29.56 -7.22 11.79
C PRO A 261 28.47 -6.74 12.75
N LEU A 262 27.23 -7.25 12.61
CA LEU A 262 26.14 -6.94 13.54
C LEU A 262 26.43 -7.37 14.98
N GLY A 263 27.34 -8.33 15.19
CA GLY A 263 27.78 -8.78 16.51
C GLY A 263 28.44 -7.69 17.38
N PHE A 264 28.81 -6.54 16.83
CA PHE A 264 29.25 -5.36 17.59
C PHE A 264 28.10 -4.60 18.25
N PHE A 265 26.86 -4.89 17.87
CA PHE A 265 25.66 -4.34 18.49
C PHE A 265 25.00 -5.41 19.36
N PHE A 266 24.28 -4.99 20.40
CA PHE A 266 23.39 -5.84 21.18
C PHE A 266 21.96 -5.29 21.10
N LEU A 267 20.97 -6.17 21.13
CA LEU A 267 19.57 -5.76 21.21
C LEU A 267 19.32 -5.17 22.60
N SER A 268 19.17 -3.85 22.70
CA SER A 268 18.90 -3.16 23.97
C SER A 268 17.41 -3.16 24.30
N GLU A 269 16.57 -2.87 23.30
CA GLU A 269 15.12 -2.82 23.47
C GLU A 269 14.38 -3.52 22.33
N CYS A 270 13.29 -4.21 22.69
CA CYS A 270 12.32 -4.76 21.76
C CYS A 270 10.91 -4.48 22.27
N ILE A 271 10.23 -3.47 21.72
CA ILE A 271 8.99 -2.93 22.26
C ILE A 271 7.84 -3.10 21.27
N LEU A 272 6.77 -3.78 21.68
CA LEU A 272 5.50 -3.75 20.97
C LEU A 272 4.75 -2.46 21.31
N ARG A 273 4.62 -1.58 20.31
CA ARG A 273 3.97 -0.28 20.43
C ARG A 273 2.45 -0.41 20.17
N LYS A 274 1.67 0.52 20.77
CA LYS A 274 0.20 0.57 20.64
C LYS A 274 -0.31 0.75 19.20
N ASN A 275 0.54 1.21 18.29
CA ASN A 275 0.22 1.35 16.87
C ASN A 275 0.47 0.05 16.07
N HIS A 276 0.67 -1.10 16.73
CA HIS A 276 0.92 -2.40 16.11
C HIS A 276 2.27 -2.44 15.37
N THR A 277 3.25 -1.72 15.90
CA THR A 277 4.64 -1.76 15.43
C THR A 277 5.50 -2.42 16.51
N LEU A 278 6.28 -3.42 16.14
CA LEU A 278 7.33 -3.98 16.99
C LEU A 278 8.64 -3.28 16.66
N GLU A 279 9.18 -2.55 17.63
CA GLU A 279 10.37 -1.73 17.47
C GLU A 279 11.57 -2.42 18.11
N TYR A 280 12.63 -2.57 17.31
CA TYR A 280 13.93 -3.08 17.71
C TYR A 280 14.92 -1.93 17.81
N ILE A 281 15.67 -1.88 18.90
CA ILE A 281 16.77 -0.95 19.11
C ILE A 281 18.02 -1.77 19.42
N PHE A 282 19.01 -1.68 18.53
CA PHE A 282 20.32 -2.28 18.73
C PHE A 282 21.31 -1.18 19.08
N GLU A 283 22.05 -1.36 20.17
CA GLU A 283 23.07 -0.41 20.64
C GLU A 283 24.46 -0.97 20.44
N LEU A 284 25.41 -0.09 20.10
CA LEU A 284 26.81 -0.45 19.96
C LEU A 284 27.36 -0.93 21.32
N LYS A 285 28.02 -2.08 21.34
CA LYS A 285 28.66 -2.61 22.55
C LYS A 285 29.82 -1.70 22.95
N HIS A 286 29.70 -1.07 24.10
CA HIS A 286 30.87 -0.45 24.73
C HIS A 286 31.74 -1.51 25.43
N PRO A 287 33.07 -1.32 25.49
CA PRO A 287 33.99 -2.21 26.21
C PRO A 287 33.66 -2.43 27.69
N SER A 288 32.79 -1.60 28.28
CA SER A 288 32.31 -1.68 29.66
C SER A 288 31.15 -2.67 29.89
N HIS A 289 30.51 -3.20 28.84
CA HIS A 289 29.35 -4.11 28.97
C HIS A 289 29.67 -5.61 28.94
N SER A 290 30.94 -5.99 28.73
CA SER A 290 31.40 -7.39 28.79
C SER A 290 31.44 -8.01 30.20
N GLY A 291 30.97 -7.30 31.24
CA GLY A 291 31.05 -7.73 32.63
C GLY A 291 29.72 -7.96 33.37
N ALA A 292 28.56 -7.75 32.74
CA ALA A 292 27.26 -7.80 33.45
C ALA A 292 26.27 -8.79 32.80
N GLN A 293 26.68 -10.06 32.68
CA GLN A 293 25.70 -11.16 32.62
C GLN A 293 25.56 -11.72 34.04
N GLY A 294 24.43 -11.43 34.68
CA GLY A 294 24.04 -12.08 35.92
C GLY A 294 23.25 -11.19 36.88
N ALA A 295 21.98 -10.94 36.59
CA ALA A 295 20.90 -10.90 37.59
C ALA A 295 19.55 -10.65 36.89
N LEU A 296 18.72 -11.69 36.84
CA LEU A 296 17.27 -11.53 36.82
C LEU A 296 16.87 -10.70 38.04
N GLN A 297 16.09 -9.65 37.85
CA GLN A 297 15.21 -9.15 38.90
C GLN A 297 13.78 -9.07 38.36
N GLU A 298 12.96 -9.98 38.87
CA GLU A 298 11.53 -9.83 38.98
C GLU A 298 11.21 -8.62 39.89
N LYS A 299 10.28 -7.78 39.45
CA LYS A 299 9.27 -7.13 40.30
C LYS A 299 8.06 -6.76 39.45
#